data_AF-A0AAJ2PDK7-F1
#
_entry.id   AF-A0AAJ2PDK7-F1
#
_cell.length_a   1.000
_cell.length_b   1.000
_cell.length_c   1.000
_cell.angle_alpha   90.00
_cell.angle_beta   90.00
_cell.angle_gamma   90.00
#
_symmetry.space_group_name_H-M   'P 1'
#
loop_
_entity.id
_entity.type
_entity.pdbx_description
1 polymer ?
#
loop_
_entity_poly.entity_id
_entity_poly.type
_entity_poly.pdbx_seq_one_letter_code
_entity_poly.pdbx_strand_id
1 'polypeptide(L)'
;LGMGMRVNNQKQNIPDFFDEFQGTMIKVATKFLEDGSYYVYKGILHRKGKDFIYLRDGEVIKIVSGKETERSKFVKIAINKAIISWVDFS
;
A
#
# COMPACT_ATOMS: atom_id res chain seq x y z
N LEU A 1 6.62 -53.59 2.56
CA LEU A 1 5.59 -52.61 2.95
C LEU A 1 6.32 -51.29 3.25
N GLY A 2 6.47 -50.43 2.23
CA GLY A 2 7.20 -49.17 2.37
C GLY A 2 6.36 -48.14 3.10
N MET A 3 6.84 -47.68 4.26
CA MET A 3 6.26 -46.55 4.99
C MET A 3 6.55 -45.26 4.20
N GLY A 4 5.52 -44.70 3.57
CA GLY A 4 5.58 -43.38 2.96
C GLY A 4 5.72 -42.31 4.03
N MET A 5 6.83 -41.58 4.00
CA MET A 5 7.02 -40.37 4.78
C MET A 5 5.98 -39.34 4.37
N ARG A 6 5.08 -38.98 5.29
CA ARG A 6 4.20 -37.82 5.16
C ARG A 6 5.06 -36.57 5.27
N VAL A 7 5.31 -35.90 4.14
CA VAL A 7 5.90 -34.56 4.13
C VAL A 7 4.82 -33.60 4.64
N ASN A 8 4.93 -33.19 5.90
CA ASN A 8 4.16 -32.08 6.45
C ASN A 8 4.62 -30.80 5.76
N ASN A 9 3.92 -30.38 4.71
CA ASN A 9 4.01 -29.02 4.19
C ASN A 9 3.38 -28.06 5.20
N GLN A 10 4.11 -27.77 6.29
CA GLN A 10 3.85 -26.56 7.06
C GLN A 10 4.21 -25.39 6.15
N LYS A 11 3.20 -24.82 5.47
CA LYS A 11 3.31 -23.50 4.86
C LYS A 11 3.85 -22.57 5.93
N GLN A 12 5.10 -22.13 5.78
CA GLN A 12 5.65 -21.05 6.59
C GLN A 12 4.67 -19.89 6.48
N ASN A 13 4.11 -19.49 7.62
CA ASN A 13 3.20 -18.36 7.71
C ASN A 13 4.08 -17.11 7.65
N ILE A 14 4.60 -16.79 6.47
CA ILE A 14 5.41 -15.60 6.25
C ILE A 14 4.45 -14.42 6.46
N PRO A 15 4.64 -13.59 7.50
CA PRO A 15 3.79 -12.42 7.70
C PRO A 15 3.82 -11.56 6.44
N ASP A 16 2.66 -11.07 6.02
CA ASP A 16 2.59 -10.20 4.86
C ASP A 16 3.28 -8.89 5.21
N PHE A 17 4.12 -8.40 4.30
CA PHE A 17 4.93 -7.21 4.49
C PHE A 17 4.12 -6.00 5.01
N PHE A 18 2.84 -5.85 4.65
CA PHE A 18 1.99 -4.76 5.13
C PHE A 18 1.44 -4.95 6.55
N ASP A 19 1.35 -6.20 7.03
CA ASP A 19 0.78 -6.50 8.34
C ASP A 19 1.68 -5.98 9.47
N GLU A 20 3.01 -5.95 9.25
CA GLU A 20 3.99 -5.42 10.20
C GLU A 20 3.89 -3.89 10.38
N PHE A 21 3.35 -3.18 9.40
CA PHE A 21 3.23 -1.72 9.41
C PHE A 21 1.78 -1.25 9.64
N GLN A 22 0.87 -2.13 10.05
CA GLN A 22 -0.49 -1.72 10.34
C GLN A 22 -0.50 -0.69 11.49
N GLY A 23 -1.20 0.43 11.29
CA GLY A 23 -1.26 1.53 12.23
C GLY A 23 -0.13 2.55 12.09
N THR A 24 0.84 2.35 11.21
CA THR A 24 1.90 3.34 10.95
C THR A 24 1.48 4.35 9.90
N MET A 25 2.13 5.51 9.92
CA MET A 25 2.00 6.51 8.87
C MET A 25 2.78 6.04 7.64
N ILE A 26 2.13 6.01 6.48
CA ILE A 26 2.79 5.63 5.23
C ILE A 26 2.60 6.71 4.17
N LYS A 27 3.55 6.74 3.22
CA LYS A 27 3.42 7.49 1.96
C LYS A 27 3.29 6.51 0.82
N VAL A 28 2.33 6.74 -0.07
CA VAL A 28 2.04 5.90 -1.23
C VAL A 28 2.05 6.78 -2.46
N ALA A 29 2.96 6.51 -3.40
CA ALA A 29 3.01 7.21 -4.68
C ALA A 29 2.37 6.35 -5.77
N THR A 30 1.54 6.97 -6.61
CA THR A 30 0.94 6.29 -7.76
C THR A 30 1.87 6.23 -8.95
N LYS A 31 1.50 5.44 -9.96
CA LYS A 31 2.03 5.54 -11.32
C LYS A 31 1.79 6.94 -11.88
N PHE A 32 2.68 7.33 -12.78
CA PHE A 32 2.53 8.54 -13.57
C PHE A 32 1.29 8.42 -14.47
N LEU A 33 0.53 9.49 -14.56
CA LEU A 33 -0.54 9.68 -15.53
C LEU A 33 0.06 10.10 -16.89
N GLU A 34 -0.77 10.14 -17.92
CA GLU A 34 -0.35 10.52 -19.29
C GLU A 34 0.25 11.93 -19.38
N ASP A 35 -0.19 12.83 -18.49
CA ASP A 35 0.33 14.20 -18.36
C ASP A 35 1.62 14.29 -17.52
N GLY A 36 2.17 13.16 -17.07
CA GLY A 36 3.34 13.09 -16.19
C GLY A 36 3.07 13.48 -14.74
N SER A 37 1.80 13.68 -14.36
CA SER A 37 1.43 13.92 -12.97
C SER A 37 1.31 12.61 -12.18
N TYR A 38 1.38 12.68 -10.86
CA TYR A 38 1.14 11.54 -9.98
C TYR A 38 0.58 11.99 -8.63
N TYR A 39 -0.05 11.07 -7.92
CA TYR A 39 -0.59 11.34 -6.59
C TYR A 39 0.29 10.71 -5.51
N VAL A 40 0.46 11.45 -4.41
CA VAL A 40 1.08 10.97 -3.18
C VAL A 40 0.03 10.98 -2.09
N TYR A 41 -0.31 9.80 -1.58
CA TYR A 41 -1.17 9.65 -0.41
C TYR A 41 -0.31 9.51 0.82
N LYS A 42 -0.58 10.31 1.84
CA LYS A 42 0.04 10.21 3.16
C LYS A 42 -1.06 9.95 4.18
N GLY A 43 -0.99 8.83 4.89
CA GLY A 43 -2.02 8.48 5.87
C GLY A 43 -1.66 7.24 6.68
N ILE A 44 -2.49 6.94 7.68
CA ILE A 44 -2.28 5.79 8.56
C ILE A 44 -2.74 4.51 7.84
N LEU A 45 -1.87 3.51 7.74
CA LEU A 45 -2.22 2.21 7.20
C LEU A 45 -3.22 1.51 8.11
N HIS A 46 -4.48 1.46 7.71
CA HIS A 46 -5.55 0.88 8.52
C HIS A 46 -5.68 -0.63 8.31
N ARG A 47 -5.62 -1.06 7.04
CA ARG A 47 -5.80 -2.47 6.64
C ARG A 47 -5.26 -2.69 5.22
N LYS A 48 -4.97 -3.94 4.87
CA LYS A 48 -4.87 -4.39 3.47
C LYS A 48 -5.97 -5.39 3.11
N GLY A 49 -6.44 -5.31 1.88
CA GLY A 49 -7.19 -6.36 1.20
C GLY A 49 -6.31 -7.09 0.18
N LYS A 50 -6.93 -7.96 -0.62
CA LYS A 50 -6.25 -8.63 -1.75
C LYS A 50 -5.66 -7.61 -2.72
N ASP A 51 -6.51 -6.73 -3.22
CA ASP A 51 -6.16 -5.78 -4.30
C ASP A 51 -6.02 -4.33 -3.83
N PHE A 52 -6.36 -4.05 -2.56
CA PHE A 52 -6.39 -2.69 -2.02
C PHE A 52 -5.56 -2.55 -0.75
N ILE A 53 -5.06 -1.35 -0.49
CA ILE A 53 -4.66 -0.89 0.84
C ILE A 53 -5.63 0.20 1.30
N TYR A 54 -5.88 0.26 2.59
CA TYR A 54 -6.83 1.20 3.18
C TYR A 54 -6.08 2.16 4.09
N LEU A 55 -6.18 3.46 3.81
CA LEU A 55 -5.59 4.50 4.63
C LEU A 55 -6.69 5.28 5.34
N ARG A 56 -6.36 5.83 6.51
CA ARG A 56 -7.20 6.77 7.24
C ARG A 56 -6.41 8.00 7.69
N ASP A 57 -7.15 9.05 8.03
CA ASP A 57 -6.62 10.26 8.67
C ASP A 57 -5.40 10.83 7.93
N GLY A 58 -5.62 11.20 6.66
CA GLY A 58 -4.53 11.49 5.74
C GLY A 58 -4.82 12.60 4.74
N GLU A 59 -3.87 12.80 3.84
CA GLU A 59 -3.91 13.75 2.75
C GLU A 59 -3.44 13.13 1.44
N VAL A 60 -3.97 13.62 0.34
CA VAL A 60 -3.53 13.33 -1.02
C VAL A 60 -2.97 14.60 -1.62
N ILE A 61 -1.82 14.48 -2.28
CA ILE A 61 -1.12 15.56 -2.93
C ILE A 61 -0.94 15.18 -4.40
N LYS A 62 -1.37 16.05 -5.31
CA LYS A 62 -1.11 15.91 -6.75
C LYS A 62 0.19 16.63 -7.10
N ILE A 63 1.11 15.89 -7.71
CA ILE A 63 2.39 16.42 -8.19
C ILE A 63 2.34 16.53 -9.70
N VAL A 64 2.63 17.70 -10.25
CA VAL A 64 2.77 17.95 -11.69
C VAL A 64 4.16 18.55 -11.93
N SER A 65 4.96 17.93 -12.79
CA SER A 65 6.34 18.37 -13.09
C SER A 65 7.18 18.61 -11.82
N GLY A 66 7.03 17.74 -10.81
CA GLY A 66 7.75 17.80 -9.54
C GLY A 66 7.25 18.85 -8.53
N LYS A 67 6.16 19.57 -8.83
CA LYS A 67 5.57 20.57 -7.94
C LYS A 67 4.23 20.12 -7.39
N GLU A 68 3.97 20.40 -6.11
CA GLU A 68 2.65 20.25 -5.51
C GLU A 68 1.68 21.24 -6.18
N THR A 69 0.56 20.72 -6.68
CA THR A 69 -0.46 21.51 -7.38
C THR A 69 -1.79 21.51 -6.64
N GLU A 70 -2.15 20.38 -6.06
CA GLU A 70 -3.42 20.20 -5.37
C GLU A 70 -3.20 19.37 -4.10
N ARG A 71 -3.87 19.74 -3.02
CA ARG A 71 -3.84 19.01 -1.74
C ARG A 71 -5.24 18.88 -1.20
N SER A 72 -5.62 17.65 -0.83
CA SER A 72 -6.92 17.35 -0.24
C SER A 72 -6.78 16.43 0.96
N LYS A 73 -7.59 16.65 2.00
CA LYS A 73 -7.64 15.77 3.17
C LYS A 73 -8.70 14.68 2.96
N PHE A 74 -8.47 13.51 3.55
CA PHE A 74 -9.44 12.43 3.58
C PHE A 74 -9.51 11.78 4.95
N VAL A 75 -10.70 11.29 5.31
CA VAL A 75 -10.90 10.50 6.54
C VAL A 75 -10.55 9.04 6.28
N LYS A 76 -10.99 8.48 5.14
CA LYS A 76 -10.69 7.11 4.71
C LYS A 76 -10.56 7.04 3.20
N ILE A 77 -9.67 6.20 2.71
CA ILE A 77 -9.50 5.93 1.28
C ILE A 77 -9.05 4.49 1.04
N ALA A 78 -9.49 3.91 -0.07
CA ALA A 78 -8.98 2.64 -0.58
C ALA A 78 -8.14 2.91 -1.82
N ILE A 79 -6.90 2.41 -1.84
CA ILE A 79 -5.96 2.58 -2.94
C ILE A 79 -5.72 1.22 -3.58
N ASN A 80 -5.97 1.10 -4.87
CA ASN A 80 -5.71 -0.13 -5.62
C ASN A 80 -4.20 -0.37 -5.72
N LYS A 81 -3.71 -1.55 -5.35
CA LYS A 81 -2.29 -1.90 -5.39
C LYS A 81 -1.71 -1.84 -6.81
N ALA A 82 -2.52 -2.04 -7.85
CA ALA A 82 -2.08 -2.00 -9.23
C ALA A 82 -1.63 -0.61 -9.72
N ILE A 83 -2.09 0.46 -9.04
CA ILE A 83 -1.70 1.84 -9.37
C ILE A 83 -0.55 2.37 -8.51
N ILE A 84 -0.09 1.59 -7.53
CA ILE A 84 1.00 1.99 -6.64
C ILE A 84 2.33 1.72 -7.34
N SER A 85 3.20 2.73 -7.36
CA SER A 85 4.59 2.58 -7.82
C SER A 85 5.57 2.42 -6.66
N TRP A 86 5.25 3.03 -5.52
CA TRP A 86 6.15 3.10 -4.38
C TRP A 86 5.40 3.31 -3.08
N VAL A 87 5.92 2.73 -2.01
CA VAL A 87 5.42 2.89 -0.64
C VAL A 87 6.60 3.12 0.29
N ASP A 88 6.46 4.08 1.20
CA ASP A 88 7.40 4.40 2.27
C ASP A 88 6.70 4.34 3.62
N PHE A 89 7.28 3.54 4.49
CA PHE A 89 6.83 3.27 5.85
C PHE A 89 7.79 4.02 6.77
N SER A 90 7.46 5.26 7.09
CA SER A 90 8.28 6.16 7.93
C SER A 90 7.89 6.09 9.41
#